data_AF-A0A432K3F0-F1
#
_entry.id   AF-A0A432K3F0-F1
#
_cell.length_a   1.000
_cell.length_b   1.000
_cell.length_c   1.000
_cell.angle_alpha   90.00
_cell.angle_beta   90.00
_cell.angle_gamma   90.00
#
_symmetry.space_group_name_H-M   'P 1'
#
loop_
_entity.id
_entity.type
_entity.pdbx_description
1 polymer ?
#
loop_
_entity_poly.entity_id
_entity_poly.type
_entity_poly.pdbx_seq_one_letter_code
_entity_poly.pdbx_strand_id
1 'polypeptide(L)'
;MQEQPGIAPTPLEFASDTLGVKLWSKQQEVLGSLVEHRQVAVKSGNGLGKGFCAAVALLWFLHTHQDAAIVLSTAPAFRQVRHVLWRQVHRLYRPKAELLGGKMYDTRWEISDDRYAMGLSAENADQFQRFHSPNMMIVVDEAEGVSDEIYEAIEAVMTAADPLLLRIADDGLSGIIMVAGMQIITGAPGLSGMVDGRR
;
A
#
# COMPACT_ATOMS: atom_id res chain seq x y z
N MET A 1 -30.08 -2.07 25.71
CA MET A 1 -29.56 -2.87 24.59
C MET A 1 -28.13 -2.43 24.39
N GLN A 2 -27.17 -3.19 24.88
CA GLN A 2 -25.75 -2.87 24.73
C GLN A 2 -25.32 -3.34 23.34
N GLU A 3 -24.98 -2.41 22.46
CA GLU A 3 -24.36 -2.74 21.17
C GLU A 3 -22.97 -3.33 21.46
N GLN A 4 -22.73 -4.57 21.03
CA GLN A 4 -21.38 -5.11 20.95
C GLN A 4 -20.63 -4.26 19.92
N PRO A 5 -19.38 -3.82 20.19
CA PRO A 5 -18.60 -3.10 19.18
C PRO A 5 -18.45 -4.03 17.97
N GLY A 6 -19.06 -3.64 16.85
CA GLY A 6 -18.99 -4.42 15.61
C GLY A 6 -17.54 -4.59 15.22
N ILE A 7 -17.10 -5.84 15.02
CA ILE A 7 -15.77 -6.15 14.50
C ILE A 7 -15.63 -5.40 13.16
N ALA A 8 -14.59 -4.59 13.02
CA ALA A 8 -14.33 -3.89 11.77
C ALA A 8 -14.18 -4.91 10.62
N PRO A 9 -14.79 -4.65 9.44
CA PRO A 9 -14.75 -5.61 8.35
C PRO A 9 -13.31 -5.82 7.90
N THR A 10 -12.96 -7.06 7.58
CA THR A 10 -11.68 -7.43 6.96
C THR A 10 -11.56 -6.78 5.57
N PRO A 11 -10.35 -6.70 4.99
CA PRO A 11 -10.16 -6.24 3.61
C PRO A 11 -10.99 -7.00 2.59
N LEU A 12 -11.24 -8.29 2.84
CA LEU A 12 -12.01 -9.16 1.96
C LEU A 12 -13.50 -8.86 2.01
N GLU A 13 -14.04 -8.72 3.22
CA GLU A 13 -15.45 -8.32 3.45
C GLU A 13 -15.69 -6.90 2.94
N PHE A 14 -14.76 -5.98 3.15
CA PHE A 14 -14.84 -4.63 2.59
C PHE A 14 -14.87 -4.66 1.06
N ALA A 15 -14.04 -5.48 0.42
CA ALA A 15 -14.04 -5.62 -1.03
C ALA A 15 -15.38 -6.17 -1.56
N SER A 16 -15.92 -7.22 -0.95
CA SER A 16 -17.18 -7.83 -1.41
C SER A 16 -18.39 -6.96 -1.06
N ASP A 17 -18.51 -6.54 0.20
CA ASP A 17 -19.77 -6.06 0.76
C ASP A 17 -19.89 -4.55 0.62
N THR A 18 -18.77 -3.82 0.73
CA THR A 18 -18.75 -2.37 0.59
C THR A 18 -18.48 -1.97 -0.86
N LEU A 19 -17.37 -2.44 -1.43
CA LEU A 19 -16.96 -2.07 -2.78
C LEU A 19 -17.72 -2.85 -3.88
N GLY A 20 -18.32 -4.00 -3.57
CA GLY A 20 -19.05 -4.79 -4.55
C GLY A 20 -18.14 -5.44 -5.61
N VAL A 21 -16.88 -5.72 -5.27
CA VAL A 21 -15.89 -6.27 -6.20
C VAL A 21 -15.53 -7.70 -5.85
N LYS A 22 -15.31 -8.53 -6.88
CA LYS A 22 -14.88 -9.91 -6.72
C LYS A 22 -13.36 -10.02 -6.84
N LEU A 23 -12.72 -10.46 -5.77
CA LEU A 23 -11.30 -10.75 -5.72
C LEU A 23 -11.01 -12.15 -6.26
N TRP A 24 -9.96 -12.31 -7.06
CA TRP A 24 -9.42 -13.63 -7.37
C TRP A 24 -8.47 -14.11 -6.26
N SER A 25 -8.14 -15.40 -6.25
CA SER A 25 -7.43 -16.06 -5.14
C SER A 25 -6.20 -15.29 -4.65
N LYS A 26 -5.32 -14.85 -5.55
CA LYS A 26 -4.11 -14.13 -5.16
C LYS A 26 -4.36 -12.74 -4.57
N GLN A 27 -5.41 -12.04 -4.99
CA GLN A 27 -5.79 -10.79 -4.34
C GLN A 27 -6.33 -11.02 -2.94
N GLN A 28 -7.07 -12.12 -2.75
CA GLN A 28 -7.54 -12.52 -1.42
C GLN A 28 -6.38 -12.86 -0.50
N GLU A 29 -5.38 -13.60 -1.00
CA GLU A 29 -4.17 -13.88 -0.22
C GLU A 29 -3.45 -12.58 0.18
N VAL A 30 -3.24 -11.65 -0.76
CA VAL A 30 -2.58 -10.35 -0.47
C VAL A 30 -3.37 -9.53 0.55
N LEU A 31 -4.66 -9.33 0.31
CA LEU A 31 -5.48 -8.50 1.18
C LEU A 31 -5.69 -9.16 2.55
N GLY A 32 -5.85 -10.48 2.62
CA GLY A 32 -5.94 -11.22 3.88
C GLY A 32 -4.67 -11.11 4.72
N SER A 33 -3.49 -11.13 4.10
CA SER A 33 -2.21 -11.03 4.80
C SER A 33 -2.02 -9.69 5.55
N LEU A 34 -2.71 -8.62 5.13
CA LEU A 34 -2.68 -7.31 5.80
C LEU A 34 -3.34 -7.33 7.18
N VAL A 35 -4.19 -8.33 7.46
CA VAL A 35 -4.81 -8.50 8.78
C VAL A 35 -3.82 -9.11 9.77
N GLU A 36 -2.92 -9.97 9.30
CA GLU A 36 -2.00 -10.74 10.14
C GLU A 36 -0.61 -10.13 10.23
N HIS A 37 -0.22 -9.29 9.27
CA HIS A 37 1.13 -8.78 9.14
C HIS A 37 1.17 -7.27 8.99
N ARG A 38 2.01 -6.61 9.81
CA ARG A 38 2.31 -5.17 9.67
C ARG A 38 3.12 -4.84 8.43
N GLN A 39 3.84 -5.82 7.86
CA GLN A 39 4.64 -5.62 6.66
C GLN A 39 4.36 -6.73 5.65
N VAL A 40 3.84 -6.36 4.50
CA VAL A 40 3.53 -7.25 3.39
C VAL A 40 4.26 -6.75 2.14
N ALA A 41 5.08 -7.61 1.54
CA ALA A 41 5.70 -7.36 0.26
C ALA A 41 5.14 -8.33 -0.79
N VAL A 42 4.72 -7.79 -1.92
CA VAL A 42 4.12 -8.51 -3.03
C VAL A 42 4.99 -8.28 -4.26
N LYS A 43 5.65 -9.32 -4.75
CA LYS A 43 6.26 -9.31 -6.08
C LYS A 43 5.26 -9.91 -7.06
N SER A 44 5.09 -9.30 -8.22
CA SER A 44 4.08 -9.77 -9.17
C SER A 44 4.44 -9.41 -10.61
N GLY A 45 3.86 -10.10 -11.58
CA GLY A 45 3.95 -9.74 -13.00
C GLY A 45 3.06 -8.59 -13.45
N ASN A 46 3.39 -8.05 -14.61
CA ASN A 46 2.67 -6.95 -15.24
C ASN A 46 1.17 -7.24 -15.46
N GLY A 47 0.32 -6.27 -15.11
CA GLY A 47 -1.11 -6.30 -15.41
C GLY A 47 -1.98 -7.18 -14.49
N LEU A 48 -1.44 -7.78 -13.43
CA LEU A 48 -2.16 -8.71 -12.55
C LEU A 48 -3.05 -8.06 -11.46
N GLY A 49 -3.39 -6.78 -11.61
CA GLY A 49 -4.30 -6.09 -10.67
C GLY A 49 -3.64 -5.67 -9.35
N LYS A 50 -2.34 -5.35 -9.37
CA LYS A 50 -1.59 -4.92 -8.18
C LYS A 50 -2.07 -3.58 -7.60
N GLY A 51 -2.15 -2.55 -8.47
CA GLY A 51 -2.70 -1.25 -8.09
C GLY A 51 -4.15 -1.34 -7.62
N PHE A 52 -4.89 -2.39 -8.02
CA PHE A 52 -6.22 -2.67 -7.50
C PHE A 52 -6.17 -3.16 -6.04
N CYS A 53 -5.28 -4.09 -5.67
CA CYS A 53 -5.10 -4.48 -4.27
C CYS A 53 -4.69 -3.30 -3.40
N ALA A 54 -3.72 -2.50 -3.86
CA ALA A 54 -3.31 -1.29 -3.14
C ALA A 54 -4.47 -0.30 -2.95
N ALA A 55 -5.30 -0.10 -3.97
CA ALA A 55 -6.46 0.77 -3.87
C ALA A 55 -7.53 0.22 -2.91
N VAL A 56 -7.81 -1.08 -2.93
CA VAL A 56 -8.73 -1.72 -1.96
C VAL A 56 -8.18 -1.57 -0.54
N ALA A 57 -6.90 -1.87 -0.33
CA ALA A 57 -6.27 -1.77 0.98
C ALA A 57 -6.28 -0.34 1.54
N LEU A 58 -5.97 0.65 0.71
CA LEU A 58 -6.04 2.08 1.08
C LEU A 58 -7.46 2.48 1.47
N LEU A 59 -8.46 2.13 0.65
CA LEU A 59 -9.85 2.46 0.91
C LEU A 59 -10.38 1.78 2.18
N TRP A 60 -10.07 0.48 2.33
CA TRP A 60 -10.42 -0.31 3.49
C TRP A 60 -9.83 0.26 4.77
N PHE A 61 -8.52 0.51 4.77
CA PHE A 61 -7.82 0.98 5.96
C PHE A 61 -8.42 2.30 6.42
N LEU A 62 -8.59 3.27 5.52
CA LEU A 62 -9.11 4.56 5.94
C LEU A 62 -10.59 4.51 6.36
N HIS A 63 -11.41 3.72 5.67
CA HIS A 63 -12.85 3.65 5.96
C HIS A 63 -13.18 2.90 7.25
N THR A 64 -12.37 1.91 7.63
CA THR A 64 -12.65 1.06 8.80
C THR A 64 -12.16 1.64 10.13
N HIS A 65 -11.32 2.67 10.11
CA HIS A 65 -10.88 3.36 11.32
C HIS A 65 -11.79 4.56 11.62
N GLN A 66 -12.40 4.56 12.81
CA GLN A 66 -13.23 5.67 13.30
C GLN A 66 -12.41 6.80 13.95
N ASP A 67 -11.21 6.48 14.42
CA ASP A 67 -10.24 7.43 14.99
C ASP A 67 -9.39 8.10 13.89
N ALA A 68 -8.40 8.90 14.31
CA ALA A 68 -7.38 9.46 13.41
C ALA A 68 -6.68 8.35 12.62
N ALA A 69 -6.64 8.50 11.30
CA ALA A 69 -6.02 7.54 10.40
C ALA A 69 -5.41 8.20 9.17
N ILE A 70 -4.15 7.90 8.87
CA ILE A 70 -3.45 8.45 7.70
C ILE A 70 -3.00 7.31 6.80
N VAL A 71 -3.33 7.38 5.51
CA VAL A 71 -2.72 6.50 4.50
C VAL A 71 -1.83 7.31 3.57
N LEU A 72 -0.54 6.97 3.53
CA LEU A 72 0.40 7.54 2.58
C LEU A 72 0.63 6.56 1.45
N SER A 73 0.69 7.06 0.22
CA SER A 73 1.03 6.26 -0.95
C SER A 73 2.16 6.90 -1.73
N THR A 74 3.06 6.09 -2.28
CA THR A 74 4.19 6.55 -3.08
C THR A 74 4.53 5.57 -4.18
N ALA A 75 5.30 6.06 -5.15
CA ALA A 75 5.86 5.31 -6.27
C ALA A 75 7.11 6.05 -6.77
N PRO A 76 7.98 5.42 -7.59
CA PRO A 76 9.22 6.03 -8.07
C PRO A 76 9.03 7.41 -8.72
N ALA A 77 7.92 7.60 -9.45
CA ALA A 77 7.53 8.89 -9.99
C ALA A 77 6.12 9.30 -9.54
N PHE A 78 5.93 10.57 -9.19
CA PHE A 78 4.61 11.09 -8.78
C PHE A 78 3.51 10.87 -9.82
N ARG A 79 3.85 10.87 -11.12
CA ARG A 79 2.91 10.52 -12.20
C ARG A 79 2.33 9.11 -12.05
N GLN A 80 3.09 8.16 -11.49
CA GLN A 80 2.64 6.78 -11.27
C GLN A 80 1.66 6.74 -10.09
N VAL A 81 1.98 7.44 -9.00
CA VAL A 81 1.03 7.65 -7.89
C VAL A 81 -0.30 8.15 -8.44
N ARG A 82 -0.29 9.22 -9.23
CA ARG A 82 -1.49 9.84 -9.79
C ARG A 82 -2.24 8.93 -10.78
N HIS A 83 -1.55 8.40 -11.78
CA HIS A 83 -2.20 7.77 -12.93
C HIS A 83 -2.33 6.24 -12.84
N VAL A 84 -1.62 5.60 -11.92
CA VAL A 84 -1.70 4.15 -11.68
C VAL A 84 -2.54 3.89 -10.45
N LEU A 85 -2.01 4.17 -9.25
CA LEU A 85 -2.68 3.87 -7.99
C LEU A 85 -3.95 4.71 -7.79
N TRP A 86 -3.83 6.04 -7.82
CA TRP A 86 -4.98 6.91 -7.55
C TRP A 86 -6.07 6.80 -8.62
N ARG A 87 -5.71 6.47 -9.86
CA ARG A 87 -6.73 6.10 -10.88
C ARG A 87 -7.57 4.90 -10.45
N GLN A 88 -6.98 3.88 -9.81
CA GLN A 88 -7.74 2.75 -9.27
C GLN A 88 -8.55 3.15 -8.04
N VAL A 89 -8.00 3.98 -7.15
CA VAL A 89 -8.73 4.53 -5.98
C VAL A 89 -9.98 5.25 -6.46
N HIS A 90 -9.86 6.18 -7.42
CA HIS A 90 -11.00 6.89 -8.02
C HIS A 90 -12.02 5.93 -8.63
N ARG A 91 -11.58 4.89 -9.34
CA ARG A 91 -12.45 3.89 -9.95
C ARG A 91 -13.27 3.11 -8.92
N LEU A 92 -12.67 2.75 -7.79
CA LEU A 92 -13.34 2.02 -6.71
C LEU A 92 -14.21 2.94 -5.84
N TYR A 93 -13.77 4.18 -5.62
CA TYR A 93 -14.46 5.16 -4.80
C TYR A 93 -15.74 5.67 -5.46
N ARG A 94 -15.70 6.07 -6.74
CA ARG A 94 -16.81 6.80 -7.41
C ARG A 94 -18.17 6.09 -7.31
N PRO A 95 -18.28 4.78 -7.57
CA PRO A 95 -19.57 4.07 -7.45
C PRO A 95 -20.09 3.99 -6.02
N LYS A 96 -19.24 4.26 -5.02
CA LYS A 96 -19.49 4.10 -3.60
C LYS A 96 -19.31 5.43 -2.84
N ALA A 97 -19.25 6.56 -3.54
CA ALA A 97 -18.89 7.85 -2.95
C ALA A 97 -19.86 8.28 -1.83
N GLU A 98 -21.15 8.00 -1.97
CA GLU A 98 -22.15 8.30 -0.94
C GLU A 98 -21.93 7.46 0.34
N LEU A 99 -21.56 6.18 0.18
CA LEU A 99 -21.30 5.26 1.28
C LEU A 99 -19.95 5.52 1.96
N LEU A 100 -18.91 5.74 1.17
CA LEU A 100 -17.55 5.97 1.68
C LEU A 100 -17.38 7.38 2.25
N GLY A 101 -18.14 8.35 1.73
CA GLY A 101 -18.11 9.73 2.16
C GLY A 101 -16.77 10.44 1.93
N GLY A 102 -16.66 11.63 2.49
CA GLY A 102 -15.47 12.48 2.36
C GLY A 102 -15.34 13.17 1.01
N LYS A 103 -14.25 13.91 0.86
CA LYS A 103 -13.90 14.68 -0.35
C LYS A 103 -12.74 14.01 -1.07
N MET A 104 -12.96 13.63 -2.32
CA MET A 104 -11.94 13.04 -3.18
C MET A 104 -11.34 14.12 -4.10
N TYR A 105 -10.03 14.30 -4.00
CA TYR A 105 -9.19 15.16 -4.84
C TYR A 105 -8.34 14.30 -5.80
N ASP A 106 -7.38 14.91 -6.48
CA ASP A 106 -6.53 14.24 -7.48
C ASP A 106 -5.75 13.05 -6.86
N THR A 107 -4.95 13.32 -5.83
CA THR A 107 -4.19 12.30 -5.08
C THR A 107 -4.43 12.41 -3.57
N ARG A 108 -5.64 12.83 -3.16
CA ARG A 108 -6.01 12.95 -1.73
C ARG A 108 -7.46 12.58 -1.51
N TRP A 109 -7.76 11.87 -0.43
CA TRP A 109 -9.12 11.58 0.02
C TRP A 109 -9.26 11.97 1.48
N GLU A 110 -10.15 12.90 1.79
CA GLU A 110 -10.33 13.45 3.13
C GLU A 110 -11.70 13.07 3.69
N ILE A 111 -11.74 12.31 4.80
CA ILE A 111 -12.96 12.05 5.55
C ILE A 111 -13.11 13.09 6.68
N SER A 112 -12.00 13.41 7.37
CA SER A 112 -11.85 14.51 8.34
C SER A 112 -10.40 15.03 8.31
N ASP A 113 -10.11 16.08 9.09
CA ASP A 113 -8.79 16.71 9.15
C ASP A 113 -7.66 15.74 9.57
N ASP A 114 -8.00 14.75 10.39
CA ASP A 114 -7.11 13.71 10.93
C ASP A 114 -7.37 12.30 10.34
N ARG A 115 -8.31 12.19 9.39
CA ARG A 115 -8.62 10.95 8.68
C ARG A 115 -8.59 11.16 7.17
N TYR A 116 -7.43 10.94 6.57
CA TYR A 116 -7.21 11.14 5.14
C TYR A 116 -6.17 10.19 4.53
N ALA A 117 -6.26 10.02 3.21
CA ALA A 117 -5.24 9.38 2.39
C ALA A 117 -4.58 10.40 1.44
N MET A 118 -3.29 10.24 1.16
CA MET A 118 -2.54 11.14 0.28
C MET A 118 -1.46 10.40 -0.53
N GLY A 119 -1.29 10.79 -1.78
CA GLY A 119 -0.14 10.44 -2.62
C GLY A 119 1.01 11.42 -2.42
N LEU A 120 2.20 10.90 -2.11
CA LEU A 120 3.45 11.63 -2.00
C LEU A 120 4.35 11.32 -3.20
N SER A 121 5.24 12.26 -3.54
CA SER A 121 6.32 12.00 -4.49
C SER A 121 7.47 11.31 -3.75
N ALA A 122 8.06 10.27 -4.34
CA ALA A 122 9.28 9.62 -3.85
C ALA A 122 10.55 10.47 -4.07
N GLU A 123 10.42 11.77 -4.38
CA GLU A 123 11.56 12.67 -4.59
C GLU A 123 12.03 13.33 -3.28
N ASN A 124 11.25 13.28 -2.19
CA ASN A 124 11.59 13.94 -0.94
C ASN A 124 11.26 13.04 0.27
N ALA A 125 12.27 12.35 0.80
CA ALA A 125 12.17 11.47 1.96
C ALA A 125 11.61 12.14 3.22
N ASP A 126 11.98 13.40 3.45
CA ASP A 126 11.52 14.22 4.58
C ASP A 126 9.99 14.35 4.68
N GLN A 127 9.25 14.12 3.60
CA GLN A 127 7.79 14.24 3.63
C GLN A 127 7.17 13.17 4.51
N PHE A 128 7.69 11.93 4.50
CA PHE A 128 7.10 10.82 5.26
C PHE A 128 7.17 11.04 6.77
N GLN A 129 8.30 11.59 7.25
CA GLN A 129 8.55 11.82 8.68
C GLN A 129 7.64 12.89 9.28
N ARG A 130 6.94 13.70 8.47
CA ARG A 130 6.04 14.76 8.95
C ARG A 130 4.69 14.23 9.39
N PHE A 131 4.35 12.99 9.04
CA PHE A 131 3.04 12.42 9.29
C PHE A 131 3.10 11.46 10.48
N HIS A 132 2.21 11.68 11.44
CA HIS A 132 2.03 10.83 12.61
C HIS A 132 0.54 10.65 12.86
N SER A 133 0.13 9.40 13.06
CA SER A 133 -1.24 9.03 13.39
C SER A 133 -1.22 7.71 14.16
N PRO A 134 -2.11 7.50 15.15
CA PRO A 134 -2.20 6.22 15.84
C PRO A 134 -2.52 5.07 14.88
N ASN A 135 -3.28 5.36 13.82
CA ASN A 135 -3.53 4.42 12.73
C ASN A 135 -2.86 4.96 11.47
N MET A 136 -1.85 4.27 10.98
CA MET A 136 -1.13 4.70 9.78
C MET A 136 -0.86 3.51 8.87
N MET A 137 -0.99 3.76 7.57
CA MET A 137 -0.64 2.81 6.53
C MET A 137 0.24 3.49 5.48
N ILE A 138 1.24 2.79 4.98
CA ILE A 138 2.10 3.21 3.88
C ILE A 138 1.97 2.20 2.74
N VAL A 139 1.68 2.71 1.55
CA VAL A 139 1.61 1.93 0.30
C VAL A 139 2.74 2.37 -0.61
N VAL A 140 3.62 1.43 -0.97
CA VAL A 140 4.69 1.65 -1.95
C VAL A 140 4.36 0.85 -3.20
N ASP A 141 3.94 1.53 -4.26
CA ASP A 141 3.71 0.94 -5.59
C ASP A 141 5.01 1.03 -6.41
N GLU A 142 5.28 0.04 -7.26
CA GLU A 142 6.58 -0.12 -7.97
C GLU A 142 7.80 -0.01 -7.04
N ALA A 143 7.74 -0.76 -5.94
CA ALA A 143 8.72 -0.78 -4.86
C ALA A 143 10.17 -1.00 -5.31
N GLU A 144 10.41 -1.73 -6.40
CA GLU A 144 11.74 -1.97 -6.98
C GLU A 144 12.41 -0.72 -7.56
N GLY A 145 11.62 0.30 -7.90
CA GLY A 145 12.13 1.56 -8.47
C GLY A 145 12.31 2.68 -7.45
N VAL A 146 11.95 2.45 -6.18
CA VAL A 146 12.04 3.46 -5.11
C VAL A 146 13.46 3.47 -4.53
N SER A 147 14.00 4.66 -4.28
CA SER A 147 15.37 4.82 -3.78
C SER A 147 15.53 4.38 -2.32
N ASP A 148 16.76 3.99 -1.95
CA ASP A 148 17.10 3.63 -0.56
C ASP A 148 16.80 4.76 0.43
N GLU A 149 17.01 6.02 0.04
CA GLU A 149 16.71 7.20 0.86
C GLU A 149 15.23 7.26 1.28
N ILE A 150 14.32 6.91 0.36
CA ILE A 150 12.89 6.86 0.67
C ILE A 150 12.58 5.69 1.59
N TYR A 151 13.24 4.55 1.40
CA TYR A 151 13.09 3.41 2.30
C TYR A 151 13.60 3.70 3.71
N GLU A 152 14.74 4.36 3.85
CA GLU A 152 15.26 4.81 5.15
C GLU A 152 14.26 5.75 5.86
N ALA A 153 13.63 6.67 5.11
CA ALA A 153 12.56 7.52 5.65
C ALA A 153 11.33 6.71 6.11
N ILE A 154 10.91 5.73 5.32
CA ILE A 154 9.80 4.85 5.68
C ILE A 154 10.16 4.03 6.93
N GLU A 155 11.36 3.46 7.01
CA GLU A 155 11.84 2.68 8.15
C GLU A 155 11.91 3.50 9.45
N ALA A 156 12.29 4.78 9.36
CA ALA A 156 12.23 5.70 10.49
C ALA A 156 10.79 5.86 11.01
N VAL A 157 9.81 5.99 10.12
CA VAL A 157 8.38 6.02 10.49
C VAL A 157 7.93 4.68 11.06
N MET A 158 8.39 3.55 10.47
CA MET A 158 8.08 2.21 10.97
C MET A 158 8.49 2.02 12.42
N THR A 159 9.67 2.51 12.78
CA THR A 159 10.22 2.38 14.13
C THR A 159 9.44 3.22 15.15
N ALA A 160 8.92 4.38 14.73
CA ALA A 160 8.24 5.31 15.62
C ALA A 160 6.76 4.95 15.89
N ALA A 161 6.05 4.45 14.88
CA ALA A 161 4.59 4.29 14.92
C ALA A 161 4.07 2.91 14.48
N ASP A 162 4.95 1.99 14.09
CA ASP A 162 4.62 0.64 13.59
C ASP A 162 3.43 0.60 12.60
N PRO A 163 3.39 1.43 11.54
CA PRO A 163 2.27 1.47 10.61
C PRO A 163 2.16 0.18 9.78
N LEU A 164 1.02 -0.01 9.12
CA LEU A 164 0.84 -1.09 8.15
C LEU A 164 1.56 -0.72 6.84
N LEU A 165 2.54 -1.51 6.42
CA LEU A 165 3.31 -1.30 5.19
C LEU A 165 2.95 -2.35 4.13
N LEU A 166 2.44 -1.88 3.00
CA LEU A 166 2.22 -2.68 1.79
C LEU A 166 3.21 -2.24 0.71
N ARG A 167 4.10 -3.15 0.31
CA ARG A 167 5.04 -2.97 -0.80
C ARG A 167 4.61 -3.81 -1.99
N ILE A 168 4.50 -3.19 -3.15
CA ILE A 168 4.14 -3.84 -4.40
C ILE A 168 5.26 -3.64 -5.39
N ALA A 169 5.84 -4.74 -5.88
CA ALA A 169 6.88 -4.71 -6.88
C ALA A 169 6.48 -5.39 -8.19
N ASP A 170 7.04 -4.93 -9.30
CA ASP A 170 7.13 -5.69 -10.54
C ASP A 170 8.40 -6.52 -10.59
N ASP A 171 8.24 -7.82 -10.82
CA ASP A 171 9.37 -8.76 -10.97
C ASP A 171 9.48 -9.32 -12.39
N GLY A 172 8.58 -8.92 -13.30
CA GLY A 172 8.54 -9.42 -14.67
C GLY A 172 8.15 -10.91 -14.79
N LEU A 173 7.79 -11.58 -13.70
CA LEU A 173 7.41 -13.00 -13.66
C LEU A 173 5.91 -13.17 -13.83
N SER A 174 5.46 -14.28 -14.44
CA SER A 174 4.04 -14.63 -14.46
C SER A 174 3.62 -15.21 -13.10
N GLY A 175 3.37 -14.38 -12.10
CA GLY A 175 2.94 -14.83 -10.77
C GLY A 175 2.72 -13.71 -9.76
N ILE A 176 2.31 -14.07 -8.55
CA ILE A 176 2.36 -13.23 -7.34
C ILE A 176 3.14 -14.03 -6.28
N ILE A 177 4.24 -13.48 -5.80
CA ILE A 177 5.04 -13.99 -4.67
C ILE A 177 4.83 -13.03 -3.50
N MET A 178 4.40 -13.57 -2.36
CA MET A 178 4.28 -12.79 -1.13
C MET A 178 5.41 -13.11 -0.16
N VAL A 179 5.92 -12.07 0.47
CA VAL A 179 6.84 -12.14 1.60
C VAL A 179 6.19 -11.36 2.74
N ALA A 180 5.85 -12.07 3.80
CA ALA A 180 5.32 -11.50 5.04
C ALA A 180 6.42 -11.49 6.10
N GLY A 181 6.59 -10.36 6.78
CA GLY A 181 7.62 -10.20 7.81
C GLY A 181 8.97 -9.68 7.30
N MET A 182 9.84 -9.32 8.25
CA MET A 182 11.09 -8.56 8.07
C MET A 182 12.23 -9.41 7.49
N GLN A 183 12.02 -10.02 6.32
CA GLN A 183 13.13 -10.55 5.52
C GLN A 183 13.15 -9.83 4.17
N ILE A 184 14.01 -8.82 4.10
CA ILE A 184 14.42 -8.17 2.87
C ILE A 184 15.11 -9.22 1.99
N ILE A 185 14.54 -9.53 0.84
CA ILE A 185 15.28 -10.20 -0.24
C ILE A 185 16.13 -9.11 -0.91
N THR A 186 17.35 -8.90 -0.42
CA THR A 186 18.37 -8.15 -1.15
C THR A 186 18.74 -8.97 -2.39
N GLY A 187 18.16 -8.62 -3.53
CA GLY A 187 18.63 -9.05 -4.84
C GLY A 187 19.68 -8.05 -5.33
N ALA A 188 20.96 -8.35 -5.18
CA ALA A 188 22.02 -7.60 -5.84
C ALA A 188 22.07 -7.99 -7.34
N PRO A 189 22.03 -7.04 -8.29
CA PRO A 189 22.41 -7.29 -9.67
C PRO A 189 23.89 -6.92 -9.89
N GLY A 190 24.67 -7.88 -10.37
CA GLY A 190 25.87 -7.62 -11.16
C GLY A 190 27.22 -7.60 -10.43
N LEU A 191 28.00 -8.67 -10.61
CA LEU A 191 29.43 -8.57 -10.92
C LEU A 191 29.76 -9.58 -12.02
N SER A 192 29.72 -9.11 -13.26
CA SER A 192 30.59 -9.63 -14.32
C SER A 192 31.98 -9.04 -14.07
N GLY A 193 32.98 -9.90 -13.91
CA GLY A 193 34.34 -9.50 -13.56
C GLY A 193 35.31 -10.67 -13.64
N MET A 194 35.69 -11.01 -14.86
CA MET A 194 36.87 -11.78 -15.25
C MET A 194 38.10 -11.43 -14.37
N VAL A 195 38.72 -12.43 -13.72
CA VAL A 195 40.18 -12.49 -13.51
C VAL A 195 40.64 -13.96 -13.60
N ASP A 196 41.48 -14.18 -14.62
CA ASP A 196 42.33 -15.34 -14.91
C ASP A 196 43.31 -15.67 -13.76
N GLY A 197 43.76 -16.93 -13.66
CA GLY A 197 45.00 -17.23 -12.95
C GLY A 197 45.12 -18.58 -12.26
N ARG A 198 45.51 -19.61 -13.03
CA ARG A 198 46.44 -20.71 -12.66
C ARG A 198 46.41 -21.26 -11.21
N ARG A 199 46.02 -22.53 -11.07
CA ARG A 199 46.92 -23.68 -10.83
C ARG A 199 46.13 -24.99 -10.87
#